data_AF-A0A3D4FS30-F1
#
_entry.id   AF-A0A3D4FS30-F1
#
_cell.length_a   1.000
_cell.length_b   1.000
_cell.length_c   1.000
_cell.angle_alpha   90.00
_cell.angle_beta   90.00
_cell.angle_gamma   90.00
#
_symmetry.space_group_name_H-M   'P 1'
#
loop_
_entity.id
_entity.type
_entity.pdbx_description
1 polymer ?
#
loop_
_entity_poly.entity_id
_entity_poly.type
_entity_poly.pdbx_seq_one_letter_code
_entity_poly.pdbx_strand_id
1 'polypeptide(L)'
;MAMAWLEVTGDDRIDAFVGIGMGATDYKQPMQRPLPFAAMTVPILDVYGGDDYPAVLRMAPDRLALIRQGGHSRSSQIEVPEADHYFKGAAEALISSIT
;
A
#
# COMPACT_ATOMS: atom_id res chain seq x y z
N MET A 1 11.71 -8.06 -2.48
CA MET A 1 10.43 -7.39 -2.17
C MET A 1 10.72 -6.14 -1.35
N ALA A 2 10.05 -5.02 -1.62
CA ALA A 2 10.34 -3.73 -0.98
C ALA A 2 10.38 -3.79 0.56
N MET A 3 9.47 -4.56 1.17
CA MET A 3 9.40 -4.70 2.64
C MET A 3 10.65 -5.37 3.24
N ALA A 4 11.21 -6.38 2.56
CA ALA A 4 12.44 -7.01 3.02
C ALA A 4 13.64 -6.06 2.95
N TRP A 5 13.63 -5.10 2.01
CA TRP A 5 14.65 -4.06 1.93
C TRP A 5 14.50 -3.03 3.06
N LEU A 6 13.27 -2.57 3.32
CA LEU A 6 12.97 -1.63 4.43
C LEU A 6 13.36 -2.21 5.80
N GLU A 7 13.10 -3.49 6.04
CA GLU A 7 13.48 -4.14 7.30
C GLU A 7 15.00 -4.20 7.54
N VAL A 8 15.79 -4.33 6.47
CA VAL A 8 17.25 -4.43 6.57
C VAL A 8 17.90 -3.05 6.60
N THR A 9 17.35 -2.09 5.85
CA THR A 9 18.00 -0.80 5.62
C THR A 9 17.43 0.35 6.46
N GLY A 10 16.23 0.18 7.01
CA GLY A 10 15.45 1.29 7.56
C GLY A 10 14.73 2.08 6.46
N ASP A 11 14.00 3.12 6.87
CA ASP A 11 13.31 4.04 5.97
C ASP A 11 13.94 5.44 5.93
N ASP A 12 15.09 5.65 6.58
CA ASP A 12 15.82 6.92 6.65
C ASP A 12 16.45 7.36 5.31
N ARG A 13 16.42 6.48 4.29
CA ARG A 13 16.98 6.73 2.95
C ARG A 13 15.93 7.08 1.90
N ILE A 14 14.65 7.12 2.28
CA ILE A 14 13.55 7.49 1.39
C ILE A 14 12.77 8.63 2.02
N ASP A 15 12.18 9.49 1.20
CA ASP A 15 11.32 10.58 1.70
C ASP A 15 9.88 10.12 1.95
N ALA A 16 9.46 9.03 1.30
CA ALA A 16 8.12 8.45 1.38
C ALA A 16 8.10 7.02 0.82
N PHE A 17 7.08 6.25 1.18
CA PHE A 17 6.76 4.97 0.55
C PHE A 17 5.40 5.04 -0.15
N VAL A 18 5.37 4.66 -1.44
CA VAL A 18 4.14 4.55 -2.23
C VAL A 18 3.94 3.09 -2.61
N GLY A 19 2.79 2.53 -2.23
CA GLY A 19 2.40 1.18 -2.59
C GLY A 19 1.08 1.18 -3.35
N ILE A 20 1.03 0.41 -4.44
CA ILE A 20 -0.13 0.34 -5.35
C ILE A 20 -0.55 -1.12 -5.48
N GLY A 21 -1.83 -1.44 -5.24
CA GLY A 21 -2.38 -2.79 -5.40
C GLY A 21 -1.77 -3.83 -4.44
N MET A 22 -1.33 -3.41 -3.25
CA MET A 22 -0.59 -4.27 -2.32
C MET A 22 -1.47 -5.29 -1.60
N GLY A 23 -0.90 -6.46 -1.29
CA GLY A 23 -1.54 -7.49 -0.45
C GLY A 23 -1.95 -8.74 -1.22
N ALA A 24 -1.98 -8.69 -2.55
CA ALA A 24 -2.00 -9.92 -3.35
C ALA A 24 -0.65 -10.64 -3.24
N THR A 25 -0.71 -11.95 -3.01
CA THR A 25 0.45 -12.85 -3.03
C THR A 25 0.17 -14.01 -3.97
N ASP A 26 1.22 -14.56 -4.56
CA ASP A 26 1.08 -15.70 -5.47
C ASP A 26 0.49 -16.91 -4.76
N TYR A 27 -0.15 -17.77 -5.55
CA TYR A 27 -0.75 -18.99 -5.03
C TYR A 27 0.27 -19.82 -4.24
N LYS A 28 -0.09 -20.18 -2.99
CA LYS A 28 0.76 -20.89 -2.01
C LYS A 28 1.99 -20.11 -1.52
N GLN A 29 2.02 -18.79 -1.70
CA GLN A 29 3.07 -17.93 -1.14
C GLN A 29 2.47 -16.94 -0.12
N PRO A 30 1.99 -17.41 1.03
CA PRO A 30 1.37 -16.52 2.00
C PRO A 30 2.36 -15.47 2.48
N MET A 31 1.83 -14.28 2.76
CA MET A 31 2.60 -13.20 3.37
C MET A 31 3.09 -13.67 4.76
N GLN A 32 4.40 -13.81 4.90
CA GLN A 32 5.00 -14.39 6.12
C GLN A 32 5.00 -13.42 7.30
N ARG A 33 4.94 -12.12 7.02
CA ARG A 33 5.03 -11.04 8.00
C ARG A 33 4.11 -9.89 7.58
N PRO A 34 3.49 -9.16 8.54
CA PRO A 34 2.68 -7.99 8.22
C PRO A 34 3.53 -6.89 7.57
N LEU A 35 2.89 -5.95 6.88
CA LEU A 35 3.56 -4.74 6.40
C LEU A 35 4.04 -3.92 7.61
N PRO A 36 5.28 -3.37 7.59
CA PRO A 36 5.86 -2.67 8.73
C PRO A 36 5.32 -1.24 8.90
N PHE A 37 4.15 -0.91 8.34
CA PHE A 37 3.62 0.46 8.27
C PHE A 37 3.48 1.16 9.62
N ALA A 38 3.20 0.41 10.68
CA ALA A 38 3.11 0.97 12.03
C ALA A 38 4.47 1.41 12.61
N ALA A 39 5.58 0.90 12.07
CA ALA A 39 6.94 1.21 12.52
C ALA A 39 7.68 2.18 11.59
N MET A 40 7.10 2.52 10.43
CA MET A 40 7.70 3.46 9.49
C MET A 40 7.57 4.90 10.01
N THR A 41 8.65 5.66 9.83
CA THR A 41 8.79 7.06 10.19
C THR A 41 8.50 8.00 9.01
N VAL A 42 8.68 7.53 7.78
CA VAL A 42 8.34 8.27 6.55
C VAL A 42 6.84 8.16 6.23
N PRO A 43 6.26 9.13 5.50
CA PRO A 43 4.89 9.04 5.04
C PRO A 43 4.66 7.83 4.11
N ILE A 44 3.48 7.23 4.24
CA ILE A 44 3.00 6.11 3.43
C ILE A 44 1.79 6.56 2.63
N LEU A 45 1.83 6.33 1.33
CA LEU A 45 0.66 6.40 0.44
C LEU A 45 0.32 4.98 -0.02
N ASP A 46 -0.85 4.48 0.38
CA ASP A 46 -1.38 3.18 -0.05
C ASP A 46 -2.54 3.39 -1.03
N VAL A 47 -2.38 2.98 -2.28
CA VAL A 47 -3.40 3.11 -3.34
C VAL A 47 -3.87 1.74 -3.80
N TYR A 48 -5.17 1.54 -3.96
CA TYR A 48 -5.73 0.31 -4.51
C TYR A 48 -6.98 0.58 -5.34
N GLY A 49 -7.32 -0.34 -6.25
CA GLY A 49 -8.54 -0.24 -7.05
C GLY A 49 -9.77 -0.72 -6.28
N GLY A 50 -10.95 -0.14 -6.54
CA GLY A 50 -12.22 -0.58 -5.93
C GLY A 50 -12.61 -2.00 -6.36
N ASP A 51 -12.22 -2.41 -7.56
CA ASP A 51 -12.45 -3.74 -8.15
C ASP A 51 -11.16 -4.56 -8.23
N ASP A 52 -10.21 -4.30 -7.33
CA ASP A 52 -8.94 -5.01 -7.22
C ASP A 52 -9.15 -6.49 -6.79
N TYR A 53 -8.08 -7.28 -6.80
CA TYR A 53 -8.14 -8.67 -6.36
C TYR A 53 -8.69 -8.80 -4.95
N PRO A 54 -9.48 -9.85 -4.65
CA PRO A 54 -10.10 -10.04 -3.33
C PRO A 54 -9.11 -9.99 -2.16
N ALA A 55 -7.86 -10.40 -2.37
CA ALA A 55 -6.81 -10.31 -1.36
C ALA A 55 -6.42 -8.86 -1.03
N VAL A 56 -6.32 -7.99 -2.05
CA VAL A 56 -5.99 -6.57 -1.87
C VAL A 56 -7.10 -5.87 -1.09
N LEU A 57 -8.35 -6.07 -1.50
CA LEU A 57 -9.54 -5.50 -0.86
C LEU A 57 -9.66 -5.96 0.60
N ARG A 58 -9.53 -7.27 0.85
CA ARG A 58 -9.61 -7.83 2.20
C ARG A 58 -8.54 -7.28 3.14
N MET A 59 -7.35 -6.99 2.61
CA MET A 59 -6.23 -6.48 3.41
C MET A 59 -6.22 -4.96 3.55
N ALA A 60 -6.98 -4.21 2.75
CA ALA A 60 -6.98 -2.74 2.80
C ALA A 60 -7.30 -2.18 4.20
N PRO A 61 -8.30 -2.69 4.95
CA PRO A 61 -8.56 -2.24 6.31
C PRO A 61 -7.37 -2.45 7.27
N ASP A 62 -6.66 -3.57 7.14
CA ASP A 62 -5.49 -3.88 7.97
C ASP A 62 -4.33 -2.93 7.65
N ARG A 63 -4.09 -2.64 6.36
CA ARG A 63 -3.09 -1.65 5.93
C ARG A 63 -3.41 -0.27 6.49
N LEU A 64 -4.68 0.15 6.43
CA LEU A 64 -5.14 1.43 6.99
C LEU A 64 -4.96 1.50 8.50
N ALA A 65 -5.26 0.42 9.22
CA ALA A 65 -5.07 0.35 10.66
C ALA A 65 -3.60 0.53 11.04
N LEU A 66 -2.68 -0.12 10.32
CA LEU A 66 -1.24 0.03 10.54
C LEU A 66 -0.74 1.44 10.19
N ILE A 67 -1.21 2.03 9.09
CA ILE A 67 -0.91 3.43 8.73
C ILE A 67 -1.34 4.38 9.85
N ARG A 68 -2.55 4.21 10.37
CA ARG A 68 -3.07 5.02 11.49
C ARG A 68 -2.28 4.82 12.77
N GLN A 69 -1.84 3.59 13.04
CA GLN A 69 -1.00 3.28 14.19
C GLN A 69 0.38 3.95 14.10
N GLY A 70 0.98 4.00 12.91
CA GLY A 70 2.26 4.71 12.68
C GLY A 70 2.14 6.22 12.87
N GLY A 71 0.95 6.79 12.67
CA GLY A 71 0.62 8.15 13.13
C GLY A 71 1.26 9.28 12.33
N HIS A 72 1.93 9.00 11.22
CA HIS A 72 2.52 10.04 10.38
C HIS A 72 1.42 10.83 9.65
N SER A 73 1.34 12.15 9.88
CA SER A 73 0.21 13.00 9.47
C SER A 73 0.01 13.14 7.96
N ARG A 74 1.05 12.89 7.17
CA ARG A 74 1.00 12.91 5.70
C ARG A 74 0.72 11.54 5.08
N SER A 75 0.53 10.50 5.89
CA SER A 75 0.17 9.18 5.38
C SER A 75 -1.31 9.10 5.06
N SER A 76 -1.65 8.38 3.99
CA SER A 76 -3.03 8.19 3.55
C SER A 76 -3.21 6.85 2.85
N GLN A 77 -4.48 6.44 2.77
CA GLN A 77 -4.92 5.34 1.92
C GLN A 77 -5.99 5.87 0.97
N ILE A 78 -5.87 5.52 -0.31
CA ILE A 78 -6.77 5.96 -1.37
C ILE A 78 -7.30 4.74 -2.13
N GLU A 79 -8.62 4.65 -2.20
CA GLU A 79 -9.30 3.76 -3.13
C GLU A 79 -9.58 4.52 -4.43
N VAL A 80 -9.27 3.92 -5.57
CA VAL A 80 -9.71 4.41 -6.88
C VAL A 80 -10.96 3.64 -7.28
N PRO A 81 -12.16 4.26 -7.23
CA PRO A 81 -13.41 3.56 -7.50
C PRO A 81 -13.42 2.90 -8.88
N GLU A 82 -14.01 1.70 -8.97
CA GLU A 82 -14.20 0.93 -10.22
C GLU A 82 -12.90 0.53 -10.96
N ALA A 83 -11.73 0.88 -10.42
CA ALA A 83 -10.46 0.47 -10.99
C ALA A 83 -10.14 -0.99 -10.63
N ASP A 84 -9.71 -1.76 -11.64
CA ASP A 84 -9.17 -3.10 -11.44
C ASP A 84 -7.71 -3.05 -10.97
N HIS A 85 -7.13 -4.23 -10.68
CA HIS A 85 -5.72 -4.36 -10.27
C HIS A 85 -4.73 -3.75 -11.27
N TYR A 86 -5.12 -3.63 -12.54
CA TYR A 86 -4.29 -3.11 -13.62
C TYR A 86 -4.56 -1.62 -13.91
N PHE A 87 -5.55 -1.02 -13.25
CA PHE A 87 -6.05 0.34 -13.48
C PHE A 87 -6.37 0.62 -14.95
N LYS A 88 -6.85 -0.37 -15.69
CA LYS A 88 -7.16 -0.21 -17.12
C LYS A 88 -8.32 0.76 -17.31
N GLY A 89 -8.08 1.85 -18.05
CA GLY A 89 -9.07 2.92 -18.23
C GLY A 89 -9.22 3.87 -17.05
N ALA A 90 -8.38 3.72 -16.01
CA ALA A 90 -8.38 4.55 -14.80
C ALA A 90 -7.00 5.19 -14.53
N ALA A 91 -6.15 5.31 -15.56
CA ALA A 91 -4.78 5.81 -15.42
C ALA A 91 -4.74 7.25 -14.91
N GLU A 92 -5.63 8.11 -15.41
CA GLU A 92 -5.76 9.51 -14.99
C GLU A 92 -6.17 9.61 -13.52
N ALA A 93 -7.12 8.77 -13.09
CA ALA A 93 -7.56 8.71 -11.70
C ALA A 93 -6.43 8.24 -10.77
N LEU A 94 -5.67 7.22 -11.18
CA LEU A 94 -4.47 6.77 -10.46
C LEU A 94 -3.44 7.89 -10.34
N ILE A 95 -3.09 8.56 -11.45
CA ILE A 95 -2.10 9.65 -11.45
C ILE A 95 -2.55 10.80 -10.54
N SER A 96 -3.83 11.16 -10.57
CA SER A 96 -4.36 12.21 -9.70
C SER A 96 -4.32 11.85 -8.21
N SER A 97 -4.25 10.57 -7.85
CA SER A 97 -4.16 10.12 -6.44
C SER A 97 -2.75 10.25 -5.84
N ILE A 98 -1.72 10.41 -6.67
CA ILE A 98 -0.31 10.41 -6.26
C ILE A 98 0.37 11.80 -6.36
N THR A 99 -0.39 12.84 -6.70
CA THR A 99 0.06 14.25 -6.85
C THR A 99 -0.47 15.14 -5.74
#